data_AF-A0A087T227-F1
#
_entry.id   AF-A0A087T227-F1
#
_cell.length_a   1.000
_cell.length_b   1.000
_cell.length_c   1.000
_cell.angle_alpha   90.00
_cell.angle_beta   90.00
_cell.angle_gamma   90.00
#
_symmetry.space_group_name_H-M   'P 1'
#
loop_
_entity.id
_entity.type
_entity.pdbx_description
1 polymer ?
#
loop_
_entity_poly.entity_id
_entity_poly.type
_entity_poly.pdbx_seq_one_letter_code
_entity_poly.pdbx_strand_id
1 'polypeptide(L)' 'MCVLAFSDDLEYWGIDELYLESCCQHKYHQKKEHVHEEMRKEAESLKQREEDDFGHRRCSQYQRFLWDLLE' A
#
# COMPACT_ATOMS: atom_id res chain seq x y z
N MET A 1 -15.55 -9.61 -2.03
CA MET A 1 -14.94 -9.86 -0.72
C MET A 1 -13.55 -9.23 -0.72
N CYS A 2 -13.26 -8.34 0.22
CA CYS A 2 -11.95 -7.71 0.35
C CYS A 2 -10.99 -8.68 1.04
N VAL A 3 -9.79 -8.88 0.47
CA VAL A 3 -8.80 -9.84 1.01
C VAL A 3 -8.11 -9.33 2.28
N LEU A 4 -7.96 -8.00 2.41
CA LEU A 4 -7.38 -7.38 3.60
C LEU A 4 -8.32 -7.53 4.79
N ALA A 5 -9.59 -7.14 4.63
CA ALA A 5 -10.59 -7.33 5.68
C ALA A 5 -10.75 -8.80 6.09
N PHE A 6 -10.64 -9.73 5.13
CA PHE A 6 -10.68 -11.16 5.45
C PHE A 6 -9.42 -11.63 6.20
N SER A 7 -8.24 -11.08 5.90
CA SER A 7 -7.02 -11.33 6.67
C SER A 7 -7.17 -10.83 8.11
N ASP A 8 -7.75 -9.63 8.30
CA ASP A 8 -8.01 -9.05 9.62
C ASP A 8 -9.01 -9.89 10.41
N ASP A 9 -10.05 -10.41 9.75
CA ASP A 9 -11.00 -11.34 10.36
C ASP A 9 -10.27 -12.62 10.84
N LEU A 10 -9.41 -13.23 10.00
CA LEU A 10 -8.65 -14.43 10.38
C LEU A 10 -7.75 -14.17 11.59
N GLU A 11 -7.06 -13.03 11.62
CA GLU A 11 -6.22 -12.62 12.76
C GLU A 11 -7.05 -12.40 14.02
N TYR A 12 -8.19 -11.69 13.91
CA TYR A 12 -9.11 -11.46 15.03
C TYR A 12 -9.62 -12.77 15.64
N TRP A 13 -9.96 -13.76 14.80
CA TRP A 13 -10.40 -15.07 15.24
C TRP A 13 -9.26 -16.02 15.62
N GLY A 14 -7.99 -15.61 15.42
CA GLY A 14 -6.80 -16.44 15.69
C GLY A 14 -6.69 -17.67 14.79
N ILE A 15 -7.23 -17.60 13.57
CA ILE A 15 -7.19 -18.69 12.58
C ILE A 15 -5.97 -18.49 11.69
N ASP A 16 -5.03 -19.44 11.75
CA ASP A 16 -3.89 -19.46 10.83
C ASP A 16 -4.37 -19.72 9.39
N GLU A 17 -3.85 -18.94 8.44
CA GLU A 17 -4.14 -19.05 7.01
C GLU A 17 -3.78 -20.45 6.45
N LEU A 18 -2.87 -21.17 7.11
CA LEU A 18 -2.53 -22.55 6.78
C LEU A 18 -3.72 -23.52 6.93
N TYR A 19 -4.70 -23.17 7.79
CA TYR A 19 -5.90 -23.97 8.01
C TYR A 19 -7.01 -23.72 6.98
N LEU A 20 -6.79 -22.83 6.00
CA LEU A 20 -7.70 -22.71 4.86
C LEU A 20 -7.66 -23.98 4.01
N GLU A 21 -8.84 -24.45 3.61
CA GLU A 21 -8.97 -25.56 2.67
C GLU A 21 -8.19 -25.32 1.38
N SER A 22 -7.60 -26.38 0.81
CA SER A 22 -6.75 -26.31 -0.38
C SER A 22 -7.39 -25.59 -1.57
N CYS A 23 -8.71 -25.71 -1.74
CA CYS A 23 -9.46 -25.05 -2.81
C CYS A 23 -9.54 -23.51 -2.65
N CYS A 24 -9.33 -23.01 -1.44
CA CYS A 24 -9.43 -21.59 -1.08
C CYS A 24 -8.06 -20.95 -0.82
N GLN A 25 -7.12 -21.72 -0.26
CA GLN A 25 -5.82 -21.25 0.17
C GLN A 25 -5.04 -20.56 -0.95
N HIS A 26 -4.88 -21.23 -2.11
CA HIS A 26 -4.16 -20.66 -3.25
C HIS A 26 -4.80 -19.36 -3.74
N LYS A 27 -6.14 -19.33 -3.82
CA LYS A 27 -6.90 -18.16 -4.28
C LYS A 27 -6.78 -16.99 -3.30
N TYR A 28 -6.76 -17.27 -2.01
CA TYR A 28 -6.57 -16.28 -0.96
C TYR A 28 -5.17 -15.66 -1.05
N HIS A 29 -4.11 -16.47 -1.05
CA HIS A 29 -2.74 -15.96 -1.13
C HIS A 29 -2.48 -15.20 -2.43
N GLN A 30 -2.95 -15.69 -3.57
CA GLN A 30 -2.80 -14.98 -4.85
C GLN A 30 -3.43 -13.58 -4.81
N LYS A 31 -4.63 -13.44 -4.22
CA LYS A 31 -5.29 -12.15 -4.07
C LYS A 31 -4.59 -11.24 -3.07
N LYS A 32 -4.14 -11.81 -1.94
CA LYS A 32 -3.44 -11.06 -0.88
C LYS A 32 -2.14 -10.48 -1.44
N GLU A 33 -1.31 -11.30 -2.06
CA GLU A 33 -0.07 -10.87 -2.71
C GLU A 33 -0.31 -9.83 -3.80
N HIS A 34 -1.33 -10.03 -4.65
CA HIS A 34 -1.67 -9.06 -5.69
C HIS A 34 -2.01 -7.68 -5.11
N VAL A 35 -2.85 -7.62 -4.07
CA VAL A 35 -3.23 -6.35 -3.44
C VAL A 35 -2.04 -5.70 -2.75
N HIS A 36 -1.20 -6.47 -2.04
CA HIS A 36 0.02 -5.92 -1.42
C HIS A 36 0.98 -5.32 -2.45
N GLU A 37 1.15 -5.99 -3.58
CA GLU A 37 2.00 -5.49 -4.66
C GLU A 37 1.44 -4.21 -5.28
N GLU A 38 0.13 -4.12 -5.51
CA GLU A 38 -0.50 -2.88 -5.99
C GLU A 38 -0.35 -1.74 -4.98
N MET A 39 -0.56 -1.99 -3.69
CA MET A 39 -0.33 -0.99 -2.64
C MET A 39 1.12 -0.51 -2.60
N ARG A 40 2.08 -1.41 -2.81
CA ARG A 40 3.51 -1.05 -2.87
C ARG A 40 3.79 -0.13 -4.06
N LYS A 41 3.25 -0.45 -5.25
CA LYS A 41 3.38 0.39 -6.44
C LYS A 41 2.71 1.75 -6.27
N GLU A 42 1.54 1.81 -5.65
CA GLU A 42 0.87 3.09 -5.34
C GLU A 42 1.71 3.95 -4.40
N ALA A 43 2.29 3.35 -3.34
CA ALA A 43 3.18 4.05 -2.43
C ALA A 43 4.47 4.56 -3.10
N GLU A 44 5.06 3.78 -4.02
CA GLU A 44 6.21 4.19 -4.83
C GLU A 44 5.84 5.30 -5.82
N SER A 45 4.67 5.20 -6.46
CA SER A 45 4.17 6.22 -7.39
C SER A 45 3.88 7.55 -6.70
N LEU A 46 3.34 7.53 -5.47
CA LEU A 46 3.13 8.73 -4.66
C LEU A 46 4.46 9.43 -4.34
N LYS A 47 5.46 8.68 -3.89
CA LYS A 47 6.81 9.22 -3.63
C LYS A 47 7.44 9.81 -4.88
N GLN A 48 7.32 9.13 -6.03
CA GLN A 48 7.85 9.64 -7.29
C GLN A 48 7.15 10.96 -7.69
N ARG A 49 5.83 11.08 -7.52
CA ARG A 49 5.12 12.34 -7.77
C ARG A 49 5.61 13.47 -6.89
N GLU A 50 5.82 13.23 -5.59
CA GLU A 50 6.38 14.23 -4.68
C GLU A 50 7.77 14.71 -5.15
N GLU A 51 8.63 13.80 -5.60
CA GLU A 51 9.95 14.14 -6.14
C GLU A 51 9.85 14.97 -7.44
N ASP A 52 8.91 14.61 -8.33
CA ASP A 52 8.68 15.29 -9.60
C ASP A 52 8.07 16.69 -9.42
N ASP A 53 7.17 16.89 -8.44
CA ASP A 53 6.43 18.15 -8.25
C ASP A 53 7.33 19.31 -7.80
N PHE A 54 8.34 19.04 -6.98
CA PHE A 54 9.30 20.07 -6.54
C PHE A 54 10.48 20.24 -7.51
N GLY A 55 10.81 19.22 -8.31
CA GLY A 55 11.85 19.23 -9.35
C GLY A 55 13.26 19.66 -8.90
N HIS A 56 14.23 19.62 -9.83
CA HIS A 56 15.62 20.07 -9.59
C HIS A 56 15.80 21.60 -9.74
N ARG A 57 14.72 22.39 -9.59
CA ARG A 57 14.80 23.84 -9.75
C ARG A 57 15.47 24.47 -8.53
N ARG A 58 16.21 25.55 -8.74
CA ARG A 58 17.01 26.26 -7.72
C ARG A 58 16.24 26.72 -6.47
N CYS A 59 14.91 26.73 -6.49
CA CYS A 59 14.06 27.17 -5.38
C CYS A 59 13.17 26.06 -4.80
N SER A 60 13.42 24.78 -5.13
CA SER A 60 12.55 23.66 -4.73
C SER A 60 12.42 23.52 -3.22
N GLN A 61 13.49 23.77 -2.46
CA GLN A 61 13.45 23.72 -0.99
C GLN A 61 12.57 24.81 -0.37
N TYR A 62 12.55 26.01 -0.95
CA TYR A 62 11.70 27.11 -0.49
C TYR A 62 10.23 26.87 -0.84
N GLN A 63 9.96 26.28 -2.01
CA GLN A 63 8.61 25.87 -2.41
C GLN A 63 8.05 24.80 -1.49
N ARG A 64 8.85 23.79 -1.14
CA ARG A 64 8.45 22.75 -0.19
C ARG A 64 8.19 23.31 1.21
N PHE A 65 9.08 24.17 1.71
CA PHE A 65 8.87 24.84 2.98
C PHE A 65 7.59 25.69 3.02
N LEU A 66 7.29 26.43 1.95
CA LEU A 66 6.06 27.22 1.86
C LEU A 66 4.81 26.33 1.76
N TRP A 67 4.92 25.19 1.08
CA TRP A 67 3.84 24.21 0.97
C TRP A 67 3.53 23.58 2.34
N ASP A 68 4.56 23.05 3.02
CA ASP A 68 4.43 22.45 4.37
C ASP A 68 3.93 23.45 5.44
N LEU A 69 4.06 24.75 5.18
CA LEU A 69 3.58 25.81 6.08
C LEU A 69 2.10 26.17 5.82
N LEU A 70 1.61 25.96 4.60
CA LEU A 70 0.27 26.36 4.16
C LEU A 70 -0.75 25.21 4.19
N GLU A 71 -0.29 23.96 4.12
CA GLU A 71 -1.09 22.73 4.29
C GLU A 71 -1.23 22.34 5.77
#